data_AF-A0A419UWJ1-F1
#
_entry.id   AF-A0A419UWJ1-F1
#
_cell.length_a   1.000
_cell.length_b   1.000
_cell.length_c   1.000
_cell.angle_alpha   90.00
_cell.angle_beta   90.00
_cell.angle_gamma   90.00
#
_symmetry.space_group_name_H-M   'P 1'
#
loop_
_entity.id
_entity.type
_entity.pdbx_description
1 polymer ?
#
loop_
_entity_poly.entity_id
_entity_poly.type
_entity_poly.pdbx_seq_one_letter_code
_entity_poly.pdbx_strand_id
1 'polypeptide(L)'
;MIVKIGILAPYRGLEHVVLDQAAQIDGIEIEVSVTREVDALRQAALLEERGVDVLVSRGLTAETIKGSVSVPLIEIEVSGFDILRTLLLVKGTKEQARVIGFPSVCSGVSEVSKLLAFSIPYTQVNTTAETERAVQAAWEAGTSLIIGDAVTMSFAEKFGLKGIMITSGKESVAQAIQQARQIGHVLLKNKQETAAYQSMMHTLSDGVILFEKTGRVRYMNPAFANMFKEQEYIQELEPPINQLLLQSIGKPFIQEKTEAQGRQIIIEGTSLDVQEQPHYLVKCIEESRYALDRDGLSVQPFRTEMISFTQLSETDPSLKKVIEYCKHEADASTFLLNGAPGTGKKSLAYAMHQHRHSYSHDIWRVTLKSSIHTQTLTQLEKLLSASKGTYYIKGWETLAAPERERLWEAASRASALIFFVSEQRPGADVPAFLKSVTLPPLKERIDHLEDYARLFISLSNVKYGKQVVGIGSRLLAYWKKQAWEHNLSELSDAIERAVANSTAVYLEKEDTVPVHRNGIKETIDLSRSLKEMELDIIMRVVKQENYNQSTAAKRLGINRSTLWRRLKEAEAE
;
A
#
# COMPACT_ATOMS: atom_id res chain seq x y z
N MET A 1 10.25 16.18 15.10
CA MET A 1 11.06 16.46 13.90
C MET A 1 11.11 17.96 13.73
N ILE A 2 12.29 18.54 13.71
CA ILE A 2 12.49 19.97 13.46
C ILE A 2 12.68 20.14 11.96
N VAL A 3 11.93 21.03 11.33
CA VAL A 3 12.06 21.35 9.90
C VAL A 3 13.03 22.51 9.73
N LYS A 4 14.07 22.33 8.92
CA LYS A 4 15.01 23.40 8.58
C LYS A 4 14.51 24.19 7.38
N ILE A 5 14.27 25.47 7.55
CA ILE A 5 13.73 26.35 6.52
C ILE A 5 14.79 27.40 6.15
N GLY A 6 15.26 27.36 4.91
CA GLY A 6 16.14 28.39 4.36
C GLY A 6 15.34 29.52 3.74
N ILE A 7 15.67 30.77 4.04
CA ILE A 7 14.90 31.93 3.58
C ILE A 7 15.80 32.88 2.81
N LEU A 8 15.48 33.13 1.55
CA LEU A 8 16.13 34.14 0.72
C LEU A 8 15.29 35.42 0.75
N ALA A 9 15.78 36.43 1.46
CA ALA A 9 15.11 37.70 1.61
C ALA A 9 15.59 38.72 0.55
N PRO A 10 14.75 39.19 -0.39
CA PRO A 10 15.15 40.16 -1.41
C PRO A 10 15.46 41.56 -0.87
N TYR A 11 15.09 41.84 0.38
CA TYR A 11 15.36 43.10 1.08
C TYR A 11 15.43 42.86 2.58
N ARG A 12 16.23 43.69 3.25
CA ARG A 12 16.52 43.57 4.70
C ARG A 12 15.27 43.63 5.59
N GLY A 13 14.26 44.41 5.20
CA GLY A 13 13.00 44.47 5.95
C GLY A 13 12.29 43.11 6.07
N LEU A 14 12.40 42.24 5.07
CA LEU A 14 11.78 40.93 5.09
C LEU A 14 12.43 40.00 6.11
N GLU A 15 13.75 40.06 6.26
CA GLU A 15 14.50 39.29 7.26
C GLU A 15 13.94 39.54 8.67
N HIS A 16 13.71 40.80 9.04
CA HIS A 16 13.14 41.14 10.35
C HIS A 16 11.74 40.56 10.53
N VAL A 17 10.86 40.70 9.53
CA VAL A 17 9.50 40.16 9.60
C VAL A 17 9.53 38.64 9.71
N VAL A 18 10.39 37.99 8.95
CA VAL A 18 10.60 36.54 8.99
C VAL A 18 11.04 36.08 10.37
N LEU A 19 12.08 36.70 10.95
CA LEU A 19 12.58 36.33 12.27
C LEU A 19 11.50 36.54 13.37
N ASP A 20 10.75 37.63 13.29
CA ASP A 20 9.64 37.91 14.22
C ASP A 20 8.52 36.86 14.11
N GLN A 21 8.16 36.44 12.90
CA GLN A 21 7.11 35.43 12.69
C GLN A 21 7.61 34.01 13.02
N ALA A 22 8.87 33.71 12.71
CA ALA A 22 9.54 32.45 13.01
C ALA A 22 9.53 32.13 14.50
N ALA A 23 9.80 33.13 15.34
CA ALA A 23 9.87 32.99 16.79
C ALA A 23 8.53 32.53 17.43
N GLN A 24 7.42 32.63 16.70
CA GLN A 24 6.09 32.23 17.16
C GLN A 24 5.70 30.81 16.73
N ILE A 25 6.58 30.10 16.02
CA ILE A 25 6.28 28.82 15.40
C ILE A 25 7.22 27.76 15.95
N ASP A 26 6.67 26.77 16.66
CA ASP A 26 7.44 25.63 17.15
C ASP A 26 7.76 24.61 16.04
N GLY A 27 8.86 23.89 16.22
CA GLY A 27 9.27 22.77 15.38
C GLY A 27 9.95 23.16 14.08
N ILE A 28 10.47 24.38 13.98
CA ILE A 28 11.24 24.87 12.84
C ILE A 28 12.59 25.43 13.29
N GLU A 29 13.57 25.36 12.40
CA GLU A 29 14.84 26.07 12.48
C GLU A 29 14.95 26.93 11.22
N ILE A 30 15.21 28.23 11.36
CA ILE A 30 15.23 29.16 10.23
C ILE A 30 16.63 29.71 10.03
N GLU A 31 17.06 29.71 8.77
CA GLU A 31 18.27 30.37 8.32
C GLU A 31 17.90 31.41 7.25
N VAL A 32 18.23 32.67 7.50
CA VAL A 32 17.89 33.78 6.57
C VAL A 32 19.15 34.29 5.89
N SER A 33 19.08 34.46 4.57
CA SER A 33 20.10 35.14 3.77
C SER A 33 19.46 36.30 3.01
N VAL A 34 19.93 37.52 3.27
CA VAL A 34 19.51 38.70 2.49
C VAL A 34 20.30 38.71 1.18
N THR A 35 19.60 38.57 0.07
CA THR A 35 20.20 38.45 -1.26
C THR A 35 19.61 39.47 -2.22
N ARG A 36 20.44 39.93 -3.16
CA ARG A 36 19.95 40.54 -4.40
C ARG A 36 19.71 39.45 -5.43
N GLU A 37 18.92 39.75 -6.46
CA GLU A 37 18.56 38.79 -7.51
C GLU A 37 19.79 38.13 -8.18
N VAL A 38 20.86 38.90 -8.41
CA VAL A 38 22.10 38.44 -9.06
C VAL A 38 22.79 37.31 -8.29
N ASP A 39 22.68 37.30 -6.95
CA ASP A 39 23.33 36.31 -6.08
C ASP A 39 22.37 35.20 -5.62
N ALA A 40 21.09 35.26 -6.02
CA ALA A 40 20.03 34.41 -5.48
C ALA A 40 20.32 32.90 -5.66
N LEU A 41 20.77 32.49 -6.85
CA LEU A 41 21.13 31.09 -7.15
C LEU A 41 22.27 30.59 -6.26
N ARG A 42 23.30 31.41 -6.06
CA ARG A 42 24.45 31.07 -5.23
C ARG A 42 24.05 30.93 -3.76
N GLN A 43 23.21 31.86 -3.26
CA GLN A 43 22.73 31.81 -1.89
C GLN A 43 21.78 30.62 -1.64
N ALA A 44 20.95 30.27 -2.62
CA ALA A 44 20.09 29.10 -2.54
C ALA A 44 20.91 27.81 -2.41
N ALA A 45 21.94 27.65 -3.25
CA ALA A 45 22.83 26.48 -3.18
C ALA A 45 23.57 26.38 -1.82
N LEU A 46 24.02 27.51 -1.26
CA LEU A 46 24.66 27.55 0.06
C LEU A 46 23.71 27.10 1.18
N LEU A 47 22.43 27.45 1.10
CA LEU A 47 21.41 27.00 2.06
C LEU A 47 21.14 25.49 1.90
N GLU A 48 21.09 24.98 0.67
CA GLU A 48 20.95 23.53 0.42
C GLU A 48 22.14 22.73 0.95
N GLU A 49 23.36 23.22 0.78
CA GLU A 49 24.58 22.61 1.34
C GLU A 49 24.54 22.56 2.88
N ARG A 50 23.88 23.53 3.52
CA ARG A 50 23.64 23.55 4.98
C ARG A 50 22.52 22.60 5.43
N GLY A 51 21.86 21.92 4.48
CA GLY A 51 20.89 20.87 4.72
C GLY A 51 19.52 21.41 5.14
N VAL A 52 19.07 22.52 4.55
CA VAL A 52 17.68 22.96 4.69
C VAL A 52 16.72 21.96 4.03
N ASP A 53 15.53 21.80 4.58
CA ASP A 53 14.50 20.89 4.07
C ASP A 53 13.56 21.57 3.06
N VAL A 54 13.36 22.88 3.23
CA VAL A 54 12.47 23.71 2.40
C VAL A 54 13.07 25.10 2.24
N LEU A 55 12.95 25.69 1.05
CA LEU A 55 13.32 27.07 0.78
C LEU A 55 12.08 27.97 0.74
N VAL A 56 12.22 29.20 1.24
CA VAL A 56 11.20 30.25 1.14
C VAL A 56 11.83 31.50 0.53
N SER A 57 11.18 32.09 -0.46
CA SER A 57 11.64 33.32 -1.10
C SER A 57 10.44 34.16 -1.56
N ARG A 58 10.66 35.25 -2.28
CA ARG A 58 9.60 36.19 -2.66
C ARG A 58 9.82 36.81 -4.04
N GLY A 59 8.75 36.83 -4.85
CA GLY A 59 8.71 37.52 -6.13
C GLY A 59 9.82 37.03 -7.07
N LEU A 60 10.51 37.97 -7.74
CA LEU A 60 11.49 37.61 -8.76
C LEU A 60 12.64 36.75 -8.22
N THR A 61 13.07 36.94 -6.96
CA THR A 61 14.07 36.08 -6.34
C THR A 61 13.61 34.63 -6.20
N ALA A 62 12.32 34.38 -5.97
CA ALA A 62 11.76 33.03 -5.96
C ALA A 62 11.72 32.46 -7.39
N GLU A 63 11.27 33.26 -8.36
CA GLU A 63 11.21 32.83 -9.75
C GLU A 63 12.61 32.54 -10.34
N THR A 64 13.64 33.31 -9.98
CA THR A 64 15.03 33.09 -10.42
C THR A 64 15.58 31.73 -9.98
N ILE A 65 15.29 31.29 -8.76
CA ILE A 65 15.82 30.02 -8.21
C ILE A 65 14.91 28.82 -8.50
N LYS A 66 13.71 29.07 -9.01
CA LYS A 66 12.72 28.06 -9.36
C LYS A 66 13.29 27.09 -10.40
N GLY A 67 13.10 25.79 -10.17
CA GLY A 67 13.61 24.73 -11.03
C GLY A 67 15.13 24.50 -10.97
N SER A 68 15.88 25.32 -10.24
CA SER A 68 17.33 25.14 -10.01
C SER A 68 17.66 24.57 -8.64
N VAL A 69 16.69 24.53 -7.72
CA VAL A 69 16.83 23.99 -6.36
C VAL A 69 16.32 22.55 -6.29
N SER A 70 16.94 21.75 -5.43
CA SER A 70 16.63 20.35 -5.16
C SER A 70 15.58 20.15 -4.05
N VAL A 71 15.44 21.13 -3.17
CA VAL A 71 14.41 21.14 -2.12
C VAL A 71 13.18 21.95 -2.54
N PRO A 72 11.98 21.69 -1.98
CA PRO A 72 10.80 22.47 -2.32
C PRO A 72 10.95 23.95 -2.03
N LEU A 73 10.48 24.77 -2.96
CA LEU A 73 10.48 26.23 -2.86
C LEU A 73 9.05 26.73 -2.62
N ILE A 74 8.89 27.58 -1.60
CA ILE A 74 7.64 28.26 -1.29
C ILE A 74 7.83 29.76 -1.53
N GLU A 75 6.91 30.34 -2.29
CA GLU A 75 6.88 31.77 -2.53
C GLU A 75 6.04 32.49 -1.48
N ILE A 76 6.55 33.60 -0.96
CA ILE A 76 5.78 34.58 -0.18
C ILE A 76 4.98 35.42 -1.16
N GLU A 77 3.75 35.01 -1.41
CA GLU A 77 2.83 35.75 -2.27
C GLU A 77 2.47 37.12 -1.68
N VAL A 78 2.28 38.11 -2.55
CA VAL A 78 1.81 39.45 -2.15
C VAL A 78 0.31 39.38 -1.91
N SER A 79 -0.13 39.72 -0.70
CA SER A 79 -1.55 39.68 -0.34
C SER A 79 -2.28 40.98 -0.71
N GLY A 80 -3.62 40.92 -0.78
CA GLY A 80 -4.44 42.13 -0.93
C GLY A 80 -4.25 43.15 0.20
N PHE A 81 -3.89 42.71 1.41
CA PHE A 81 -3.57 43.61 2.53
C PHE A 81 -2.25 44.36 2.31
N ASP A 82 -1.27 43.71 1.69
CA ASP A 82 0.02 44.32 1.35
C ASP A 82 -0.18 45.44 0.32
N ILE A 83 -1.00 45.16 -0.69
CA ILE A 83 -1.42 46.14 -1.69
C ILE A 83 -2.20 47.28 -1.04
N LEU A 84 -3.19 46.97 -0.20
CA LEU A 84 -4.01 47.96 0.49
C LEU A 84 -3.16 48.93 1.33
N ARG A 85 -2.25 48.41 2.17
CA ARG A 85 -1.32 49.22 2.97
C ARG A 85 -0.51 50.16 2.08
N THR A 86 -0.01 49.65 0.96
CA THR A 86 0.78 50.44 0.01
C THR A 86 -0.06 51.54 -0.67
N LEU A 87 -1.27 51.21 -1.15
CA LEU A 87 -2.15 52.19 -1.81
C LEU A 87 -2.64 53.28 -0.85
N LEU A 88 -2.84 52.96 0.43
CA LEU A 88 -3.22 53.95 1.45
C LEU A 88 -2.11 55.00 1.70
N LEU A 89 -0.83 54.66 1.47
CA LEU A 89 0.27 55.64 1.55
C LEU A 89 0.24 56.67 0.41
N VAL A 90 -0.37 56.30 -0.72
CA VAL A 90 -0.39 57.12 -1.94
C VAL A 90 -1.73 57.83 -2.12
N LYS A 91 -2.80 57.33 -1.51
CA LYS A 91 -4.14 57.93 -1.55
C LYS A 91 -4.11 59.34 -0.97
N GLY A 92 -4.54 60.32 -1.78
CA GLY A 92 -4.55 61.74 -1.40
C GLY A 92 -3.26 62.51 -1.68
N THR A 93 -2.23 61.84 -2.20
CA THR A 93 -1.02 62.54 -2.70
C THR A 93 -1.30 63.23 -4.04
N LYS A 94 -0.54 64.29 -4.34
CA LYS A 94 -0.56 64.97 -5.65
C LYS A 94 0.43 64.38 -6.66
N GLU A 95 1.16 63.34 -6.28
CA GLU A 95 2.19 62.75 -7.11
C GLU A 95 1.56 61.93 -8.25
N GLN A 96 2.14 62.02 -9.45
CA GLN A 96 1.80 61.15 -10.57
C GLN A 96 2.41 59.77 -10.29
N ALA A 97 1.60 58.89 -9.69
CA ALA A 97 2.02 57.57 -9.24
C ALA A 97 1.70 56.49 -10.28
N ARG A 98 2.61 55.52 -10.45
CA ARG A 98 2.40 54.35 -11.31
C ARG A 98 2.89 53.08 -10.62
N VAL A 99 2.10 52.02 -10.70
CA VAL A 99 2.52 50.68 -10.27
C VAL A 99 3.22 49.98 -11.42
N ILE A 100 4.35 49.34 -11.16
CA ILE A 100 5.01 48.41 -12.09
C ILE A 100 5.21 47.10 -11.32
N GLY A 101 4.74 45.99 -11.88
CA GLY A 101 4.85 44.70 -11.21
C GLY A 101 4.33 43.52 -12.02
N PHE A 102 4.44 42.34 -11.43
CA PHE A 102 4.01 41.06 -12.02
C PHE A 102 2.48 40.95 -12.09
N PRO A 103 1.93 40.01 -12.90
CA PRO A 103 0.49 39.82 -13.05
C PRO A 103 -0.28 39.71 -11.72
N SER A 104 0.29 39.02 -10.71
CA SER A 104 -0.30 38.87 -9.37
C SER A 104 -0.41 40.21 -8.63
N VAL A 105 0.60 41.07 -8.74
CA VAL A 105 0.59 42.41 -8.14
C VAL A 105 -0.42 43.31 -8.85
N CYS A 106 -0.40 43.34 -10.19
CA CYS A 106 -1.29 44.20 -10.97
C CYS A 106 -2.78 43.84 -10.80
N SER A 107 -3.10 42.54 -10.74
CA SER A 107 -4.47 42.09 -10.46
C SER A 107 -4.92 42.50 -9.06
N GLY A 108 -4.07 42.31 -8.04
CA GLY A 108 -4.34 42.77 -6.66
C GLY A 108 -4.55 44.28 -6.58
N VAL A 109 -3.72 45.07 -7.26
CA VAL A 109 -3.89 46.53 -7.35
C VAL A 109 -5.22 46.89 -8.00
N SER A 110 -5.60 46.26 -9.11
CA SER A 110 -6.87 46.53 -9.79
C SER A 110 -8.06 46.30 -8.88
N GLU A 111 -8.11 45.17 -8.18
CA GLU A 111 -9.24 44.83 -7.29
C GLU A 111 -9.30 45.74 -6.06
N VAL A 112 -8.17 45.97 -5.38
CA VAL A 112 -8.14 46.85 -4.20
C VAL A 112 -8.44 48.31 -4.57
N SER A 113 -7.98 48.76 -5.74
CA SER A 113 -8.26 50.10 -6.27
C SER A 113 -9.76 50.34 -6.48
N LYS A 114 -10.49 49.35 -7.01
CA LYS A 114 -11.96 49.40 -7.15
C LYS A 114 -12.65 49.58 -5.80
N LEU A 115 -12.23 48.82 -4.78
CA LEU A 115 -12.80 48.89 -3.43
C LEU A 115 -12.53 50.25 -2.76
N LEU A 116 -11.37 50.86 -3.03
CA LEU A 116 -10.98 52.15 -2.45
C LEU A 116 -11.54 53.37 -3.21
N ALA A 117 -12.25 53.15 -4.33
CA ALA A 117 -12.62 54.17 -5.31
C ALA A 117 -11.42 55.07 -5.69
N PHE A 118 -10.26 54.45 -5.87
CA PHE A 118 -8.97 55.11 -6.11
C PHE A 118 -8.30 54.43 -7.30
N SER A 119 -8.14 55.14 -8.42
CA SER A 119 -7.52 54.59 -9.63
C SER A 119 -6.04 54.98 -9.68
N ILE A 120 -5.17 53.99 -9.83
CA ILE A 120 -3.75 54.19 -10.09
C ILE A 120 -3.35 53.44 -11.37
N PRO A 121 -2.66 54.09 -12.33
CA PRO A 121 -2.19 53.40 -13.52
C PRO A 121 -1.16 52.34 -13.14
N TYR A 122 -1.19 51.20 -13.82
CA TYR A 122 -0.23 50.12 -13.64
C TYR A 122 0.33 49.60 -14.97
N THR A 123 1.54 49.08 -14.93
CA THR A 123 2.21 48.40 -16.05
C THR A 123 2.62 47.00 -15.60
N GLN A 124 2.09 45.99 -16.28
CA GLN A 124 2.41 44.60 -16.00
C GLN A 124 3.72 44.20 -16.70
N VAL A 125 4.59 43.49 -15.99
CA VAL A 125 5.89 42.99 -16.48
C VAL A 125 6.09 41.54 -16.04
N ASN A 126 6.87 40.75 -16.80
CA ASN A 126 7.16 39.35 -16.49
C ASN A 126 8.65 39.05 -16.36
N THR A 127 9.51 40.00 -16.71
CA THR A 127 10.97 39.82 -16.66
C THR A 127 11.67 41.07 -16.13
N THR A 128 12.90 40.90 -15.64
CA THR A 128 13.77 42.00 -15.20
C THR A 128 14.01 43.00 -16.33
N ALA A 129 14.19 42.52 -17.57
CA ALA A 129 14.40 43.37 -18.75
C ALA A 129 13.14 44.18 -19.13
N GLU A 130 11.95 43.57 -19.01
CA GLU A 130 10.69 44.30 -19.18
C GLU A 130 10.50 45.35 -18.08
N THR A 131 10.89 45.03 -16.86
CA THR A 131 10.82 45.94 -15.71
C THR A 131 11.68 47.20 -15.93
N GLU A 132 12.92 47.06 -16.39
CA GLU A 132 13.79 48.21 -16.68
C GLU A 132 13.16 49.13 -17.74
N ARG A 133 12.66 48.56 -18.85
CA ARG A 133 12.01 49.32 -19.92
C ARG A 133 10.74 50.02 -19.44
N ALA A 134 9.94 49.36 -18.59
CA ALA A 134 8.72 49.93 -18.04
C ALA A 134 9.01 51.12 -17.11
N VAL A 135 10.04 51.01 -16.26
CA VAL A 135 10.47 52.11 -15.38
C VAL A 135 10.99 53.29 -16.20
N GLN A 136 11.81 53.03 -17.23
CA GLN A 136 12.30 54.07 -18.14
C GLN A 136 11.15 54.79 -18.86
N ALA A 137 10.19 54.05 -19.42
CA ALA A 137 9.03 54.64 -20.09
C ALA A 137 8.15 55.45 -19.12
N ALA A 138 8.03 55.03 -17.86
CA ALA A 138 7.31 55.78 -16.84
C ALA A 138 8.03 57.10 -16.49
N TRP A 139 9.36 57.07 -16.41
CA TRP A 139 10.20 58.27 -16.21
C TRP A 139 10.03 59.27 -17.36
N GLU A 140 10.13 58.80 -18.61
CA GLU A 140 9.95 59.63 -19.82
C GLU A 140 8.53 60.23 -19.89
N ALA A 141 7.52 59.52 -19.39
CA ALA A 141 6.14 59.98 -19.32
C ALA A 141 5.85 60.97 -18.17
N GLY A 142 6.87 61.38 -17.40
CA GLY A 142 6.73 62.35 -16.30
C GLY A 142 6.13 61.76 -15.02
N THR A 143 6.21 60.45 -14.83
CA THR A 143 5.82 59.80 -13.56
C THR A 143 6.76 60.29 -12.46
N SER A 144 6.21 60.72 -11.32
CA SER A 144 7.01 61.21 -10.18
C SER A 144 7.20 60.18 -9.08
N LEU A 145 6.35 59.14 -9.05
CA LEU A 145 6.33 58.10 -8.02
C LEU A 145 6.10 56.71 -8.63
N ILE A 146 6.99 55.77 -8.32
CA ILE A 146 6.86 54.37 -8.74
C ILE A 146 6.50 53.50 -7.54
N ILE A 147 5.59 52.55 -7.75
CA ILE A 147 5.23 51.52 -6.79
C ILE A 147 5.57 50.17 -7.39
N GLY A 148 6.23 49.28 -6.65
CA GLY A 148 6.59 47.98 -7.18
C GLY A 148 7.38 47.13 -6.20
N ASP A 149 8.01 46.07 -6.71
CA ASP A 149 8.85 45.17 -5.93
C ASP A 149 10.30 45.68 -5.79
N ALA A 150 11.18 44.86 -5.20
CA ALA A 150 12.58 45.24 -4.97
C ALA A 150 13.34 45.54 -6.27
N VAL A 151 13.03 44.81 -7.33
CA VAL A 151 13.66 44.98 -8.65
C VAL A 151 13.21 46.30 -9.26
N THR A 152 11.91 46.57 -9.22
CA THR A 152 11.33 47.84 -9.66
C THR A 152 11.94 49.02 -8.91
N MET A 153 12.13 48.90 -7.59
CA MET A 153 12.76 49.95 -6.79
C MET A 153 14.22 50.18 -7.18
N SER A 154 14.98 49.13 -7.49
CA SER A 154 16.37 49.27 -7.91
C SER A 154 16.51 50.07 -9.22
N PHE A 155 15.60 49.86 -10.17
CA PHE A 155 15.55 50.65 -11.39
C PHE A 155 15.01 52.07 -11.14
N ALA A 156 13.99 52.24 -10.31
CA ALA A 156 13.47 53.57 -9.97
C ALA A 156 14.56 54.47 -9.36
N GLU A 157 15.39 53.93 -8.47
CA GLU A 157 16.54 54.61 -7.88
C GLU A 157 17.57 55.01 -8.95
N LYS A 158 17.88 54.12 -9.91
CA LYS A 158 18.79 54.38 -11.04
C LYS A 158 18.34 55.57 -11.90
N PHE A 159 17.03 55.76 -12.08
CA PHE A 159 16.46 56.89 -12.82
C PHE A 159 16.10 58.11 -11.94
N GLY A 160 16.40 58.07 -10.63
CA GLY A 160 16.13 59.16 -9.70
C GLY A 160 14.64 59.38 -9.38
N LEU A 161 13.80 58.36 -9.59
CA LEU A 161 12.37 58.40 -9.26
C LEU A 161 12.15 58.11 -7.77
N LYS A 162 11.14 58.75 -7.17
CA LYS A 162 10.65 58.33 -5.86
C LYS A 162 10.03 56.94 -5.98
N GLY A 163 10.38 56.05 -5.06
CA GLY A 163 9.90 54.68 -5.03
C GLY A 163 9.20 54.35 -3.72
N ILE A 164 8.04 53.69 -3.81
CA ILE A 164 7.41 52.99 -2.67
C ILE A 164 7.43 51.50 -2.98
N MET A 165 8.13 50.73 -2.16
CA MET A 165 8.15 49.28 -2.30
C MET A 165 6.86 48.69 -1.74
N ILE A 166 6.25 47.77 -2.48
CA ILE A 166 5.26 46.86 -1.93
C ILE A 166 6.03 45.88 -1.05
N THR A 167 5.77 45.88 0.26
CA THR A 167 6.40 44.96 1.22
C THR A 167 5.44 43.84 1.60
N SER A 168 5.98 42.66 1.93
CA SER A 168 5.16 41.55 2.43
C SER A 168 4.83 41.76 3.90
N GLY A 169 3.55 41.65 4.25
CA GLY A 169 3.05 41.76 5.61
C GLY A 169 3.39 40.55 6.47
N LYS A 170 3.20 40.72 7.79
CA LYS A 170 3.40 39.64 8.77
C LYS A 170 2.52 38.43 8.44
N GLU A 171 1.32 38.66 7.94
CA GLU A 171 0.35 37.62 7.59
C GLU A 171 0.85 36.76 6.41
N SER A 172 1.31 37.39 5.33
CA SER A 172 1.85 36.71 4.15
C SER A 172 3.09 35.88 4.49
N VAL A 173 3.98 36.43 5.32
CA VAL A 173 5.19 35.74 5.79
C VAL A 173 4.85 34.57 6.71
N ALA A 174 3.95 34.77 7.69
CA ALA A 174 3.52 33.72 8.59
C ALA A 174 2.87 32.55 7.82
N GLN A 175 2.05 32.85 6.81
CA GLN A 175 1.43 31.85 5.96
C GLN A 175 2.48 31.03 5.20
N ALA A 176 3.48 31.68 4.59
CA ALA A 176 4.55 30.99 3.87
C ALA A 176 5.39 30.09 4.79
N ILE A 177 5.74 30.57 6.00
CA ILE A 177 6.49 29.76 6.98
C ILE A 177 5.65 28.56 7.45
N GLN A 178 4.35 28.74 7.68
CA GLN A 178 3.45 27.63 8.04
C GLN A 178 3.35 26.57 6.93
N GLN A 179 3.22 27.00 5.68
CA GLN A 179 3.24 26.09 4.53
C GLN A 179 4.59 25.35 4.44
N ALA A 180 5.70 26.04 4.66
CA ALA A 180 7.05 25.44 4.65
C ALA A 180 7.19 24.38 5.74
N ARG A 181 6.69 24.66 6.95
CA ARG A 181 6.65 23.70 8.04
C ARG A 181 5.82 22.47 7.68
N GLN A 182 4.63 22.65 7.13
CA GLN A 182 3.74 21.53 6.78
C GLN A 182 4.36 20.62 5.73
N ILE A 183 4.90 21.21 4.65
CA ILE A 183 5.57 20.46 3.58
C ILE A 183 6.82 19.76 4.12
N GLY A 184 7.68 20.48 4.84
CA GLY A 184 8.90 19.91 5.42
C GLY A 184 8.61 18.76 6.40
N HIS A 185 7.55 18.86 7.20
CA HIS A 185 7.15 17.78 8.09
C HIS A 185 6.74 16.51 7.33
N VAL A 186 5.97 16.65 6.25
CA VAL A 186 5.58 15.52 5.39
C VAL A 186 6.82 14.89 4.72
N LEU A 187 7.76 15.70 4.23
CA LEU A 187 9.01 15.21 3.65
C LEU A 187 9.85 14.41 4.64
N LEU A 188 10.05 14.96 5.85
CA LEU A 188 10.83 14.30 6.88
C LEU A 188 10.18 12.98 7.32
N LYS A 189 8.85 12.96 7.48
CA LYS A 189 8.10 11.74 7.80
C LYS A 189 8.26 10.69 6.69
N ASN A 190 8.09 11.08 5.43
CA ASN A 190 8.25 10.16 4.29
C ASN A 190 9.69 9.63 4.19
N LYS A 191 10.69 10.46 4.47
CA LYS A 191 12.10 10.05 4.51
C LYS A 191 12.36 9.02 5.62
N GLN A 192 11.77 9.22 6.80
CA GLN A 192 11.86 8.25 7.90
C GLN A 192 11.17 6.92 7.57
N GLU A 193 9.95 6.95 7.02
CA GLU A 193 9.25 5.74 6.60
C GLU A 193 10.03 4.99 5.51
N THR A 194 10.56 5.71 4.52
CA THR A 194 11.39 5.12 3.46
C THR A 194 12.65 4.46 4.03
N ALA A 195 13.33 5.11 4.97
CA ALA A 195 14.50 4.55 5.64
C ALA A 195 14.15 3.30 6.48
N ALA A 196 12.98 3.28 7.12
CA ALA A 196 12.48 2.12 7.85
C ALA A 196 12.19 0.94 6.90
N TYR A 197 11.55 1.18 5.76
CA TYR A 197 11.30 0.15 4.74
C TYR A 197 12.61 -0.40 4.17
N GLN A 198 13.57 0.46 3.85
CA GLN A 198 14.91 0.04 3.41
C GLN A 198 15.60 -0.81 4.48
N SER A 199 15.62 -0.34 5.74
CA SER A 199 16.21 -1.10 6.84
C SER A 199 15.58 -2.49 7.01
N MET A 200 14.24 -2.57 6.93
CA MET A 200 13.52 -3.84 6.97
C MET A 200 13.94 -4.77 5.82
N MET A 201 14.00 -4.26 4.58
CA MET A 201 14.44 -5.05 3.43
C MET A 201 15.89 -5.51 3.53
N HIS A 202 16.77 -4.72 4.16
CA HIS A 202 18.17 -5.08 4.42
C HIS A 202 18.32 -6.21 5.45
N THR A 203 17.37 -6.38 6.37
CA THR A 203 17.40 -7.47 7.36
C THR A 203 16.89 -8.82 6.84
N LEU A 204 16.24 -8.85 5.68
CA LEU A 204 15.72 -10.08 5.10
C LEU A 204 16.88 -10.99 4.67
N SER A 205 16.78 -12.28 5.02
CA SER A 205 17.74 -13.30 4.59
C SER A 205 17.54 -13.76 3.15
N ASP A 206 16.33 -13.53 2.61
CA ASP A 206 15.97 -13.92 1.26
C ASP A 206 16.35 -12.79 0.29
N GLY A 207 16.81 -13.16 -0.90
CA GLY A 207 17.13 -12.19 -1.93
C GLY A 207 15.85 -11.54 -2.46
N VAL A 208 15.79 -10.22 -2.51
CA VAL A 208 14.67 -9.46 -3.05
C VAL A 208 15.19 -8.47 -4.08
N ILE A 209 14.56 -8.48 -5.26
CA ILE A 209 14.80 -7.52 -6.32
C ILE A 209 13.47 -7.01 -6.87
N LEU A 210 13.44 -5.72 -7.21
CA LEU A 210 12.33 -5.03 -7.85
C LEU A 210 12.82 -4.43 -9.16
N PHE A 211 12.14 -4.69 -10.28
CA PHE A 211 12.46 -4.09 -11.56
C PHE A 211 11.20 -3.62 -12.32
N GLU A 212 11.39 -2.67 -13.21
CA GLU A 212 10.36 -2.14 -14.10
C GLU A 212 10.07 -3.13 -15.25
N LYS A 213 8.95 -2.93 -15.96
CA LYS A 213 8.65 -3.67 -17.21
C LYS A 213 9.76 -3.56 -18.27
N THR A 214 10.57 -2.50 -18.23
CA THR A 214 11.72 -2.28 -19.12
C THR A 214 12.90 -3.20 -18.81
N GLY A 215 12.88 -3.93 -17.68
CA GLY A 215 14.02 -4.70 -17.16
C GLY A 215 14.95 -3.89 -16.26
N ARG A 216 14.69 -2.58 -16.06
CA ARG A 216 15.51 -1.72 -15.21
C ARG A 216 15.31 -2.05 -13.73
N VAL A 217 16.40 -2.27 -12.99
CA VAL A 217 16.35 -2.51 -11.55
C VAL A 217 15.99 -1.22 -10.80
N ARG A 218 14.96 -1.30 -9.95
CA ARG A 218 14.51 -0.22 -9.04
C ARG A 218 15.08 -0.38 -7.64
N TYR A 219 15.21 -1.62 -7.18
CA TYR A 219 15.68 -1.92 -5.85
C TYR A 219 16.25 -3.35 -5.79
N MET A 220 17.28 -3.54 -4.97
CA MET A 220 17.87 -4.84 -4.66
C MET A 220 18.33 -4.82 -3.21
N ASN A 221 18.03 -5.87 -2.45
CA ASN A 221 18.52 -5.97 -1.08
C ASN A 221 19.90 -6.66 -1.01
N PRO A 222 20.64 -6.52 0.11
CA PRO A 222 21.96 -7.13 0.27
C PRO A 222 21.96 -8.65 0.18
N ALA A 223 20.87 -9.32 0.58
CA ALA A 223 20.77 -10.77 0.48
C ALA A 223 20.78 -11.25 -0.98
N PHE A 224 20.11 -10.53 -1.88
CA PHE A 224 20.15 -10.80 -3.32
C PHE A 224 21.55 -10.54 -3.87
N ALA A 225 22.12 -9.36 -3.55
CA ALA A 225 23.46 -8.97 -3.94
C ALA A 225 24.50 -10.06 -3.56
N ASN A 226 24.46 -10.53 -2.32
CA ASN A 226 25.34 -11.59 -1.83
C ASN A 226 25.08 -12.95 -2.49
N MET A 227 23.82 -13.29 -2.78
CA MET A 227 23.45 -14.56 -3.40
C MET A 227 23.99 -14.68 -4.83
N PHE A 228 24.04 -13.55 -5.55
CA PHE A 228 24.44 -13.52 -6.96
C PHE A 228 25.78 -12.82 -7.23
N LYS A 229 26.48 -12.29 -6.20
CA LYS A 229 27.70 -11.46 -6.29
C LYS A 229 27.51 -10.15 -7.09
N GLU A 230 26.29 -9.63 -7.06
CA GLU A 230 25.95 -8.36 -7.70
C GLU A 230 26.29 -7.18 -6.76
N GLN A 231 26.67 -6.03 -7.31
CA GLN A 231 26.86 -4.80 -6.52
C GLN A 231 25.51 -4.11 -6.26
N GLU A 232 25.35 -3.47 -5.09
CA GLU A 232 24.09 -2.80 -4.69
C GLU A 232 23.58 -1.73 -5.68
N TYR A 233 24.41 -1.22 -6.59
CA TYR A 233 24.11 -0.13 -7.52
C TYR A 233 24.06 -0.54 -9.00
N ILE A 234 23.68 -1.77 -9.29
CA ILE A 234 23.58 -2.25 -10.67
C ILE A 234 22.22 -1.86 -11.29
N GLN A 235 22.26 -1.23 -12.46
CA GLN A 235 21.05 -0.84 -13.21
C GLN A 235 20.52 -1.98 -14.11
N GLU A 236 21.39 -2.91 -14.53
CA GLU A 236 21.10 -4.05 -15.39
C GLU A 236 21.85 -5.30 -14.89
N LEU A 237 21.13 -6.37 -14.61
CA LEU A 237 21.71 -7.63 -14.12
C LEU A 237 22.50 -8.38 -15.20
N GLU A 238 23.48 -9.19 -14.79
CA GLU A 238 24.23 -10.05 -15.70
C GLU A 238 23.33 -11.15 -16.35
N PRO A 239 23.48 -11.45 -17.65
CA PRO A 239 22.88 -12.65 -18.27
C PRO A 239 23.64 -13.89 -17.73
N PRO A 240 23.00 -14.83 -17.01
CA PRO A 240 21.70 -15.44 -17.33
C PRO A 240 20.53 -15.06 -16.40
N ILE A 241 20.78 -14.39 -15.28
CA ILE A 241 19.73 -14.03 -14.29
C ILE A 241 18.74 -13.07 -14.93
N ASN A 242 19.25 -12.07 -15.65
CA ASN A 242 18.42 -11.11 -16.37
C ASN A 242 17.50 -11.81 -17.38
N GLN A 243 17.97 -12.81 -18.13
CA GLN A 243 17.10 -13.54 -19.07
C GLN A 243 16.00 -14.32 -18.37
N LEU A 244 16.30 -14.99 -17.26
CA LEU A 244 15.33 -15.75 -16.49
C LEU A 244 14.27 -14.83 -15.84
N LEU A 245 14.70 -13.67 -15.33
CA LEU A 245 13.79 -12.64 -14.80
C LEU A 245 12.98 -11.94 -15.91
N LEU A 246 13.55 -11.69 -17.08
CA LEU A 246 12.83 -11.11 -18.22
C LEU A 246 11.80 -12.09 -18.81
N GLN A 247 12.10 -13.39 -18.86
CA GLN A 247 11.11 -14.43 -19.21
C GLN A 247 9.95 -14.49 -18.18
N SER A 248 10.19 -13.93 -17.01
CA SER A 248 9.23 -13.88 -15.92
C SER A 248 8.27 -12.67 -15.99
N ILE A 249 8.63 -11.65 -16.78
CA ILE A 249 7.81 -10.46 -17.02
C ILE A 249 6.51 -10.83 -17.75
N GLY A 250 5.38 -10.42 -17.17
CA GLY A 250 4.05 -10.57 -17.77
C GLY A 250 3.27 -11.82 -17.35
N LYS A 251 3.82 -12.69 -16.48
CA LYS A 251 3.02 -13.74 -15.82
C LYS A 251 2.62 -13.27 -14.40
N PRO A 252 1.39 -13.54 -13.94
CA PRO A 252 0.88 -13.04 -12.66
C PRO A 252 1.62 -13.62 -11.45
N PHE A 253 2.19 -14.81 -11.59
CA PHE A 253 2.99 -15.49 -10.59
C PHE A 253 3.91 -16.50 -11.27
N ILE A 254 5.16 -16.60 -10.84
CA ILE A 254 6.13 -17.58 -11.34
C ILE A 254 6.89 -18.17 -10.19
N GLN A 255 7.08 -19.49 -10.23
CA GLN A 255 8.00 -20.20 -9.38
C GLN A 255 8.94 -21.03 -10.26
N GLU A 256 10.22 -20.66 -10.31
CA GLU A 256 11.24 -21.42 -11.04
C GLU A 256 12.37 -21.84 -10.11
N LYS A 257 13.00 -22.98 -10.41
CA LYS A 257 14.18 -23.44 -9.69
C LYS A 257 15.41 -23.21 -10.55
N THR A 258 16.45 -22.67 -9.95
CA THR A 258 17.73 -22.47 -10.60
C THR A 258 18.87 -22.81 -9.65
N GLU A 259 20.05 -23.02 -10.21
CA GLU A 259 21.28 -23.16 -9.44
C GLU A 259 22.12 -21.91 -9.61
N ALA A 260 22.50 -21.27 -8.51
CA ALA A 260 23.51 -20.22 -8.53
C ALA A 260 24.57 -20.49 -7.46
N GLN A 261 25.84 -20.39 -7.85
CA GLN A 261 27.00 -20.59 -6.97
C GLN A 261 26.97 -21.92 -6.17
N GLY A 262 26.46 -23.00 -6.79
CA GLY A 262 26.35 -24.32 -6.15
C GLY A 262 25.20 -24.45 -5.14
N ARG A 263 24.27 -23.49 -5.10
CA ARG A 263 23.08 -23.49 -4.25
C ARG A 263 21.83 -23.57 -5.12
N GLN A 264 20.88 -24.39 -4.71
CA GLN A 264 19.56 -24.43 -5.32
C GLN A 264 18.71 -23.26 -4.81
N ILE A 265 18.14 -22.50 -5.73
CA ILE A 265 17.39 -21.27 -5.47
C ILE A 265 16.02 -21.38 -6.11
N ILE A 266 14.99 -21.10 -5.33
CA ILE A 266 13.61 -20.91 -5.77
C ILE A 266 13.40 -19.43 -6.04
N ILE A 267 12.93 -19.11 -7.25
CA ILE A 267 12.63 -17.76 -7.71
C ILE A 267 11.12 -17.62 -7.75
N GLU A 268 10.58 -16.78 -6.87
CA GLU A 268 9.16 -16.42 -6.82
C GLU A 268 8.96 -15.02 -7.37
N GLY A 269 8.29 -14.89 -8.51
CA GLY A 269 7.95 -13.61 -9.14
C GLY A 269 6.49 -13.25 -8.94
N THR A 270 6.22 -11.99 -8.64
CA THR A 270 4.87 -11.41 -8.62
C THR A 270 4.87 -10.02 -9.24
N SER A 271 3.77 -9.65 -9.89
CA SER A 271 3.60 -8.29 -10.42
C SER A 271 2.98 -7.38 -9.36
N LEU A 272 3.54 -6.19 -9.22
CA LEU A 272 3.06 -5.13 -8.35
C LEU A 272 2.63 -3.94 -9.21
N ASP A 273 1.41 -3.45 -9.02
CA ASP A 273 0.97 -2.19 -9.61
C ASP A 273 1.41 -1.04 -8.70
N VAL A 274 2.46 -0.32 -9.11
CA VAL A 274 2.96 0.87 -8.39
C VAL A 274 2.70 2.08 -9.28
N GLN A 275 1.79 2.98 -8.85
CA GLN A 275 1.43 4.21 -9.57
C GLN A 275 1.06 3.95 -11.04
N GLU A 276 0.19 2.97 -11.31
CA GLU A 276 -0.25 2.59 -12.66
C GLU A 276 0.86 2.05 -13.59
N GLN A 277 2.04 1.77 -13.05
CA GLN A 277 3.15 1.14 -13.77
C GLN A 277 3.43 -0.26 -13.19
N PRO A 278 3.40 -1.32 -14.02
CA PRO A 278 3.68 -2.66 -13.56
C PRO A 278 5.16 -2.80 -13.21
N HIS A 279 5.43 -3.09 -11.94
CA HIS A 279 6.71 -3.52 -11.43
C HIS A 279 6.68 -5.03 -11.20
N TYR A 280 7.84 -5.66 -11.20
CA TYR A 280 7.98 -7.08 -10.93
C TYR A 280 8.86 -7.26 -9.71
N LEU A 281 8.26 -7.80 -8.65
CA LEU A 281 8.94 -8.19 -7.45
C LEU A 281 9.37 -9.64 -7.61
N VAL A 282 10.67 -9.88 -7.48
CA VAL A 282 11.21 -11.24 -7.48
C VAL A 282 11.93 -11.52 -6.18
N LYS A 283 11.53 -12.63 -5.57
CA LYS A 283 12.09 -13.16 -4.34
C LYS A 283 12.88 -14.43 -4.66
N CYS A 284 14.15 -14.45 -4.26
CA CYS A 284 15.05 -15.58 -4.40
C CYS A 284 15.27 -16.23 -3.02
N ILE A 285 14.88 -17.50 -2.91
CA ILE A 285 14.89 -18.27 -1.67
C ILE A 285 15.81 -19.47 -1.85
N GLU A 286 16.70 -19.72 -0.91
CA GLU A 286 17.55 -20.92 -0.95
C GLU A 286 16.72 -22.18 -0.64
N GLU A 287 16.69 -23.17 -1.55
CA GLU A 287 15.85 -24.38 -1.46
C GLU A 287 16.17 -25.24 -0.24
N SER A 288 17.40 -25.18 0.28
CA SER A 288 17.77 -25.86 1.53
C SER A 288 16.92 -25.45 2.74
N ARG A 289 16.15 -24.36 2.62
CA ARG A 289 15.26 -23.82 3.67
C ARG A 289 13.77 -24.05 3.44
N TYR A 290 13.30 -24.36 2.22
CA TYR A 290 11.88 -24.42 1.88
C TYR A 290 11.58 -25.59 0.91
N ALA A 291 10.60 -26.43 1.27
CA ALA A 291 9.97 -27.49 0.46
C ALA A 291 10.64 -28.88 0.43
N LEU A 292 10.35 -29.67 1.47
CA LEU A 292 10.25 -31.13 1.35
C LEU A 292 8.90 -31.47 0.69
N ASP A 293 8.80 -31.35 -0.63
CA ASP A 293 7.70 -31.97 -1.39
C ASP A 293 8.22 -33.31 -1.92
N ARG A 294 7.86 -34.38 -1.21
CA ARG A 294 8.29 -35.76 -1.48
C ARG A 294 7.07 -36.68 -1.43
N ASP A 295 7.19 -37.90 -1.94
CA ASP A 295 6.10 -38.87 -1.87
C ASP A 295 5.56 -39.01 -0.44
N GLY A 296 4.32 -38.52 -0.25
CA GLY A 296 3.59 -38.57 1.01
C GLY A 296 3.69 -37.35 1.95
N LEU A 297 4.52 -36.35 1.66
CA LEU A 297 4.73 -35.16 2.50
C LEU A 297 4.74 -33.87 1.67
N SER A 298 3.92 -32.90 2.06
CA SER A 298 3.97 -31.54 1.52
C SER A 298 4.09 -30.52 2.64
N VAL A 299 5.12 -29.66 2.58
CA VAL A 299 5.37 -28.58 3.54
C VAL A 299 5.30 -27.24 2.80
N GLN A 300 4.30 -26.43 3.13
CA GLN A 300 4.04 -25.15 2.48
C GLN A 300 3.96 -24.01 3.52
N PRO A 301 4.27 -22.77 3.15
CA PRO A 301 3.97 -21.62 4.00
C PRO A 301 2.48 -21.60 4.37
N PHE A 302 2.17 -21.35 5.64
CA PHE A 302 0.82 -21.27 6.15
C PHE A 302 0.36 -19.81 6.12
N ARG A 303 -0.39 -19.43 5.09
CA ARG A 303 -1.05 -18.12 5.03
C ARG A 303 -2.53 -18.29 5.38
N THR A 304 -3.05 -17.39 6.21
CA THR A 304 -4.49 -17.24 6.43
C THR A 304 -4.90 -15.86 5.98
N GLU A 305 -5.96 -15.78 5.19
CA GLU A 305 -6.59 -14.50 4.81
C GLU A 305 -7.41 -13.90 5.96
N MET A 306 -7.78 -14.73 6.95
CA MET A 306 -8.52 -14.30 8.13
C MET A 306 -7.57 -13.89 9.25
N ILE A 307 -7.09 -12.64 9.19
CA ILE A 307 -6.39 -11.97 10.30
C ILE A 307 -7.35 -11.72 11.51
N SER A 308 -8.66 -11.79 11.28
CA SER A 308 -9.69 -11.26 12.18
C SER A 308 -10.29 -12.27 13.19
N PHE A 309 -9.76 -13.49 13.31
CA PHE A 309 -10.32 -14.46 14.27
C PHE A 309 -10.18 -14.06 15.75
N THR A 310 -9.21 -13.20 16.08
CA THR A 310 -9.13 -12.56 17.40
C THR A 310 -10.30 -11.61 17.66
N GLN A 311 -10.78 -10.88 16.65
CA GLN A 311 -11.97 -10.02 16.77
C GLN A 311 -13.27 -10.85 16.89
N LEU A 312 -13.32 -12.03 16.27
CA LEU A 312 -14.44 -12.99 16.44
C LEU A 312 -14.53 -13.59 17.84
N SER A 313 -13.43 -13.57 18.59
CA SER A 313 -13.37 -14.19 19.92
C SER A 313 -13.96 -13.35 21.04
N GLU A 314 -14.12 -12.04 20.82
CA GLU A 314 -14.74 -11.15 21.81
C GLU A 314 -16.26 -11.28 21.83
N THR A 315 -16.86 -11.69 20.70
CA THR A 315 -18.32 -11.76 20.51
C THR A 315 -18.92 -13.13 20.84
N ASP A 316 -18.15 -14.22 20.72
CA ASP A 316 -18.59 -15.59 21.04
C ASP A 316 -17.94 -16.13 22.33
N PRO A 317 -18.69 -16.26 23.44
CA PRO A 317 -18.18 -16.76 24.72
C PRO A 317 -17.60 -18.18 24.66
N SER A 318 -18.08 -19.02 23.73
CA SER A 318 -17.58 -20.39 23.56
C SER A 318 -16.21 -20.40 22.90
N LEU A 319 -15.99 -19.55 21.89
CA LEU A 319 -14.67 -19.36 21.30
C LEU A 319 -13.70 -18.64 22.25
N LYS A 320 -14.21 -17.68 23.02
CA LYS A 320 -13.42 -16.96 24.02
C LYS A 320 -12.78 -17.92 25.02
N LYS A 321 -13.56 -18.85 25.58
CA LYS A 321 -13.07 -19.90 26.49
C LYS A 321 -12.01 -20.78 25.85
N VAL A 322 -12.19 -21.16 24.58
CA VAL A 322 -11.21 -21.96 23.83
C VAL A 322 -9.90 -21.19 23.66
N ILE A 323 -9.96 -19.92 23.30
CA ILE A 323 -8.76 -19.09 23.13
C ILE A 323 -8.07 -18.81 24.47
N GLU A 324 -8.82 -18.49 25.52
CA GLU A 324 -8.28 -18.31 26.87
C GLU A 324 -7.61 -19.58 27.39
N TYR A 325 -8.22 -20.75 27.16
CA TYR A 325 -7.60 -22.03 27.47
C TYR A 325 -6.28 -22.22 26.70
N CYS A 326 -6.26 -21.98 25.40
CA CYS A 326 -5.03 -22.09 24.61
C CYS A 326 -3.95 -21.10 25.06
N LYS A 327 -4.33 -19.87 25.44
CA LYS A 327 -3.43 -18.83 25.98
C LYS A 327 -2.89 -19.20 27.37
N HIS A 328 -3.71 -19.79 28.23
CA HIS A 328 -3.28 -20.29 29.54
C HIS A 328 -2.29 -21.44 29.39
N GLU A 329 -2.53 -22.33 28.43
CA GLU A 329 -1.62 -23.40 28.06
C GLU A 329 -0.54 -22.93 27.05
N ALA A 330 -0.20 -21.64 26.98
CA ALA A 330 0.74 -21.11 25.98
C ALA A 330 2.15 -21.73 26.05
N ASP A 331 2.53 -22.25 27.23
CA ASP A 331 3.77 -23.02 27.44
C ASP A 331 3.73 -24.40 26.77
N ALA A 332 2.55 -24.92 26.43
CA ALA A 332 2.42 -26.18 25.71
C ALA A 332 2.94 -26.02 24.27
N SER A 333 3.90 -26.86 23.89
CA SER A 333 4.46 -26.91 22.53
C SER A 333 3.60 -27.69 21.54
N THR A 334 2.55 -28.38 21.98
CA THR A 334 1.75 -29.21 21.06
C THR A 334 0.27 -29.28 21.44
N PHE A 335 -0.59 -29.00 20.46
CA PHE A 335 -2.04 -29.03 20.56
C PHE A 335 -2.66 -29.98 19.54
N LEU A 336 -3.80 -30.56 19.89
CA LEU A 336 -4.67 -31.30 18.98
C LEU A 336 -5.94 -30.49 18.75
N LEU A 337 -6.11 -29.94 17.54
CA LEU A 337 -7.28 -29.17 17.12
C LEU A 337 -8.31 -30.07 16.44
N ASN A 338 -9.42 -30.29 17.12
CA ASN A 338 -10.55 -31.08 16.65
C ASN A 338 -11.72 -30.18 16.25
N GLY A 339 -12.50 -30.61 15.26
CA GLY A 339 -13.78 -29.99 14.91
C GLY A 339 -14.10 -30.14 13.42
N ALA A 340 -15.35 -29.88 13.03
CA ALA A 340 -15.78 -29.99 11.64
C ALA A 340 -15.00 -29.03 10.70
N PRO A 341 -15.01 -29.27 9.37
CA PRO A 341 -14.41 -28.35 8.39
C PRO A 341 -14.96 -26.91 8.52
N GLY A 342 -14.10 -25.91 8.38
CA GLY A 342 -14.51 -24.49 8.40
C GLY A 342 -14.90 -23.93 9.77
N THR A 343 -14.61 -24.62 10.88
CA THR A 343 -14.92 -24.14 12.25
C THR A 343 -14.02 -23.03 12.78
N GLY A 344 -12.91 -22.72 12.11
CA GLY A 344 -11.92 -21.72 12.54
C GLY A 344 -10.57 -22.27 12.99
N LYS A 345 -10.32 -23.59 12.84
CA LYS A 345 -9.07 -24.26 13.27
C LYS A 345 -7.79 -23.56 12.78
N LYS A 346 -7.77 -23.14 11.51
CA LYS A 346 -6.63 -22.44 10.92
C LYS A 346 -6.36 -21.11 11.61
N SER A 347 -7.42 -20.36 11.86
CA SER A 347 -7.34 -19.03 12.42
C SER A 347 -6.97 -19.06 13.91
N LEU A 348 -7.41 -20.09 14.65
CA LEU A 348 -6.94 -20.35 16.02
C LEU A 348 -5.44 -20.65 16.06
N ALA A 349 -4.94 -21.51 15.16
CA ALA A 349 -3.51 -21.82 15.08
C ALA A 349 -2.68 -20.56 14.76
N TYR A 350 -3.18 -19.69 13.87
CA TYR A 350 -2.55 -18.41 13.56
C TYR A 350 -2.57 -17.42 14.74
N ALA A 351 -3.69 -17.32 15.46
CA ALA A 351 -3.79 -16.46 16.65
C ALA A 351 -2.82 -16.89 17.76
N MET A 352 -2.67 -18.20 17.98
CA MET A 352 -1.71 -18.74 18.94
C MET A 352 -0.26 -18.56 18.51
N HIS A 353 0.02 -18.67 17.21
CA HIS A 353 1.32 -18.33 16.66
C HIS A 353 1.72 -16.88 16.99
N GLN A 354 0.82 -15.92 16.75
CA GLN A 354 1.04 -14.50 17.05
C GLN A 354 1.23 -14.23 18.55
N HIS A 355 0.53 -14.98 19.41
CA HIS A 355 0.67 -14.84 20.86
C HIS A 355 2.02 -15.36 21.38
N ARG A 356 2.52 -16.48 20.82
CA ARG A 356 3.77 -17.12 21.27
C ARG A 356 5.02 -16.55 20.60
N HIS A 357 4.90 -16.09 19.35
CA HIS A 357 6.01 -15.58 18.55
C HIS A 357 5.70 -14.15 18.12
N SER A 358 6.58 -13.19 18.46
CA SER A 358 6.45 -11.80 18.03
C SER A 358 6.67 -11.65 16.52
N TYR A 359 5.67 -11.90 15.67
CA TYR A 359 5.64 -11.72 14.19
C TYR A 359 6.82 -12.27 13.35
N SER A 360 7.88 -12.84 13.95
CA SER A 360 9.20 -13.03 13.35
C SER A 360 9.54 -14.48 13.01
N HIS A 361 8.62 -15.41 13.23
CA HIS A 361 8.84 -16.85 13.02
C HIS A 361 7.87 -17.37 11.96
N ASP A 362 8.31 -18.32 11.15
CA ASP A 362 7.46 -18.90 10.10
C ASP A 362 6.40 -19.85 10.65
N ILE A 363 5.19 -19.77 10.09
CA ILE A 363 4.13 -20.76 10.26
C ILE A 363 4.02 -21.64 9.01
N TRP A 364 3.96 -22.95 9.21
CA TRP A 364 4.07 -23.96 8.18
C TRP A 364 2.85 -24.86 8.16
N ARG A 365 2.39 -25.21 6.97
CA ARG A 365 1.35 -26.21 6.73
C ARG A 365 2.01 -27.50 6.28
N VAL A 366 1.84 -28.55 7.06
CA VAL A 366 2.31 -29.89 6.75
C VAL A 366 1.10 -30.75 6.38
N THR A 367 1.10 -31.32 5.18
CA THR A 367 0.06 -32.26 4.73
C THR A 367 0.68 -33.63 4.51
N LEU A 368 0.15 -34.62 5.22
CA LEU A 368 0.58 -36.01 5.17
C LEU A 368 -0.44 -36.84 4.37
N LYS A 369 0.03 -37.78 3.56
CA LYS A 369 -0.79 -38.78 2.88
C LYS A 369 -0.62 -40.16 3.53
N SER A 370 -1.53 -41.08 3.19
CA SER A 370 -1.61 -42.43 3.76
C SER A 370 -0.38 -43.33 3.53
N SER A 371 0.49 -43.00 2.59
CA SER A 371 1.75 -43.72 2.35
C SER A 371 2.91 -42.72 2.37
N ILE A 372 3.63 -42.67 3.49
CA ILE A 372 4.85 -41.86 3.64
C ILE A 372 6.05 -42.80 3.79
N HIS A 373 7.12 -42.56 3.04
CA HIS A 373 8.35 -43.32 3.20
C HIS A 373 9.07 -42.95 4.50
N THR A 374 9.70 -43.92 5.16
CA THR A 374 10.44 -43.77 6.44
C THR A 374 11.49 -42.66 6.40
N GLN A 375 12.17 -42.48 5.27
CA GLN A 375 13.16 -41.41 5.08
C GLN A 375 12.51 -40.02 5.09
N THR A 376 11.34 -39.88 4.46
CA THR A 376 10.55 -38.65 4.43
C THR A 376 10.04 -38.28 5.82
N LEU A 377 9.58 -39.27 6.60
CA LEU A 377 9.19 -39.07 8.00
C LEU A 377 10.37 -38.59 8.85
N THR A 378 11.55 -39.21 8.69
CA THR A 378 12.78 -38.83 9.42
C THR A 378 13.21 -37.38 9.14
N GLN A 379 12.94 -36.87 7.94
CA GLN A 379 13.23 -35.47 7.61
C GLN A 379 12.22 -34.51 8.25
N LEU A 380 10.94 -34.88 8.30
CA LEU A 380 9.94 -34.13 9.05
C LEU A 380 10.31 -34.05 10.54
N GLU A 381 10.75 -35.15 11.15
CA GLU A 381 11.24 -35.18 12.54
C GLU A 381 12.38 -34.17 12.76
N LYS A 382 13.39 -34.17 11.86
CA LYS A 382 14.50 -33.20 11.91
C LYS A 382 14.00 -31.76 11.79
N LEU A 383 13.08 -31.50 10.88
CA LEU A 383 12.51 -30.17 10.65
C LEU A 383 11.74 -29.65 11.87
N LEU A 384 10.94 -30.52 12.52
CA LEU A 384 10.26 -30.18 13.78
C LEU A 384 11.24 -29.89 14.92
N SER A 385 12.36 -30.62 14.98
CA SER A 385 13.38 -30.46 16.02
C SER A 385 14.29 -29.24 15.82
N ALA A 386 14.56 -28.85 14.57
CA ALA A 386 15.52 -27.81 14.24
C ALA A 386 14.92 -26.39 14.22
N SER A 387 13.61 -26.27 14.08
CA SER A 387 12.95 -24.96 13.95
C SER A 387 12.23 -24.53 15.23
N LYS A 388 12.14 -23.20 15.40
CA LYS A 388 11.34 -22.55 16.45
C LYS A 388 10.00 -22.01 15.91
N GLY A 389 9.57 -22.48 14.75
CA GLY A 389 8.36 -22.01 14.06
C GLY A 389 7.06 -22.58 14.62
N THR A 390 5.97 -22.39 13.88
CA THR A 390 4.69 -23.04 14.16
C THR A 390 4.32 -24.02 13.04
N TYR A 391 3.86 -25.23 13.38
CA TYR A 391 3.51 -26.28 12.43
C TYR A 391 2.05 -26.65 12.52
N TYR A 392 1.33 -26.55 11.41
CA TYR A 392 -0.05 -26.96 11.26
C TYR A 392 -0.10 -28.25 10.44
N ILE A 393 -0.28 -29.38 11.11
CA ILE A 393 -0.14 -30.73 10.56
C ILE A 393 -1.52 -31.33 10.29
N LYS A 394 -1.76 -31.71 9.03
CA LYS A 394 -2.96 -32.40 8.54
C LYS A 394 -2.63 -33.79 7.99
N GLY A 395 -3.61 -34.70 8.04
CA GLY A 395 -3.50 -36.03 7.44
C GLY A 395 -2.72 -37.06 8.29
N TRP A 396 -2.27 -36.67 9.49
CA TRP A 396 -1.56 -37.55 10.43
C TRP A 396 -2.39 -38.78 10.85
N GLU A 397 -3.72 -38.69 10.79
CA GLU A 397 -4.64 -39.80 11.08
C GLU A 397 -4.53 -40.94 10.08
N THR A 398 -4.09 -40.63 8.85
CA THR A 398 -3.95 -41.61 7.77
C THR A 398 -2.65 -42.41 7.86
N LEU A 399 -1.73 -42.03 8.75
CA LEU A 399 -0.49 -42.74 9.01
C LEU A 399 -0.74 -44.04 9.77
N ALA A 400 0.11 -45.05 9.53
CA ALA A 400 0.12 -46.26 10.34
C ALA A 400 0.54 -45.94 11.78
N ALA A 401 0.11 -46.77 12.73
CA ALA A 401 0.44 -46.60 14.16
C ALA A 401 1.94 -46.33 14.45
N PRO A 402 2.92 -47.11 13.90
CA PRO A 402 4.33 -46.87 14.21
C PRO A 402 4.87 -45.53 13.67
N GLU A 403 4.37 -45.07 12.53
CA GLU A 403 4.76 -43.77 11.95
C GLU A 403 4.16 -42.61 12.75
N ARG A 404 2.93 -42.79 13.23
CA ARG A 404 2.22 -41.83 14.07
C ARG A 404 2.89 -41.65 15.43
N GLU A 405 3.29 -42.75 16.06
CA GLU A 405 4.02 -42.73 17.35
C GLU A 405 5.36 -41.99 17.23
N ARG A 406 6.11 -42.26 16.16
CA ARG A 406 7.37 -41.54 15.88
C ARG A 406 7.17 -40.04 15.70
N LEU A 407 6.12 -39.65 14.96
CA LEU A 407 5.79 -38.24 14.74
C LEU A 407 5.42 -37.54 16.06
N TRP A 408 4.70 -38.23 16.94
CA TRP A 408 4.37 -37.74 18.28
C TRP A 408 5.60 -37.61 19.18
N GLU A 409 6.50 -38.59 19.18
CA GLU A 409 7.76 -38.52 19.93
C GLU A 409 8.60 -37.31 19.49
N ALA A 410 8.73 -37.08 18.18
CA ALA A 410 9.44 -35.93 17.65
C ALA A 410 8.77 -34.60 18.02
N ALA A 411 7.44 -34.53 17.95
CA ALA A 411 6.68 -33.35 18.36
C ALA A 411 6.85 -33.03 19.86
N SER A 412 6.89 -34.05 20.71
CA SER A 412 7.06 -33.87 22.17
C SER A 412 8.41 -33.26 22.56
N ARG A 413 9.44 -33.45 21.73
CA ARG A 413 10.79 -32.90 21.93
C ARG A 413 11.02 -31.56 21.24
N ALA A 414 10.08 -31.11 20.41
CA ALA A 414 10.23 -29.90 19.62
C ALA A 414 10.05 -28.63 20.48
N SER A 415 10.89 -27.63 20.23
CA SER A 415 10.69 -26.28 20.76
C SER A 415 9.62 -25.47 20.00
N ALA A 416 9.22 -25.97 18.82
CA ALA A 416 8.20 -25.39 17.96
C ALA A 416 6.78 -25.54 18.55
N LEU A 417 5.87 -24.65 18.14
CA LEU A 417 4.44 -24.78 18.43
C LEU A 417 3.78 -25.66 17.36
N ILE A 418 3.22 -26.80 17.75
CA ILE A 418 2.71 -27.80 16.81
C ILE A 418 1.19 -27.98 17.00
N PHE A 419 0.44 -27.92 15.91
CA PHE A 419 -0.99 -28.17 15.85
C PHE A 419 -1.26 -29.42 14.99
N PHE A 420 -1.63 -30.52 15.64
CA PHE A 420 -2.24 -31.66 14.95
C PHE A 420 -3.71 -31.36 14.71
N VAL A 421 -4.18 -31.51 13.47
CA VAL A 421 -5.53 -31.10 13.08
C VAL A 421 -6.33 -32.31 12.67
N SER A 422 -7.52 -32.46 13.25
CA SER A 422 -8.50 -33.46 12.84
C SER A 422 -9.86 -32.84 12.54
N GLU A 423 -10.60 -33.51 11.64
CA GLU A 423 -11.98 -33.19 11.30
C GLU A 423 -12.99 -33.97 12.16
N GLN A 424 -12.56 -35.06 12.78
CA GLN A 424 -13.37 -35.88 13.67
C GLN A 424 -12.66 -36.03 15.03
N ARG A 425 -13.37 -36.49 16.07
CA ARG A 425 -12.68 -36.83 17.31
C ARG A 425 -11.94 -38.15 17.08
N PRO A 426 -10.60 -38.22 17.26
CA PRO A 426 -9.88 -39.46 17.06
C PRO A 426 -10.37 -40.54 18.04
N GLY A 427 -10.58 -41.74 17.51
CA GLY A 427 -10.99 -42.92 18.28
C GLY A 427 -9.79 -43.56 18.97
N ALA A 428 -9.60 -43.22 20.26
CA ALA A 428 -8.71 -43.80 21.26
C ALA A 428 -7.17 -43.76 21.02
N ASP A 429 -6.45 -43.50 22.12
CA ASP A 429 -4.99 -43.33 22.30
C ASP A 429 -4.37 -42.06 21.70
N VAL A 430 -4.88 -40.90 22.12
CA VAL A 430 -4.15 -39.62 22.00
C VAL A 430 -3.20 -39.48 23.20
N PRO A 431 -1.88 -39.32 23.00
CA PRO A 431 -0.92 -39.11 24.08
C PRO A 431 -1.25 -37.94 25.00
N ALA A 432 -0.95 -38.07 26.30
CA ALA A 432 -1.25 -37.06 27.32
C ALA A 432 -0.55 -35.71 27.10
N PHE A 433 0.57 -35.67 26.36
CA PHE A 433 1.26 -34.42 26.03
C PHE A 433 0.50 -33.56 24.99
N LEU A 434 -0.45 -34.16 24.24
CA LEU A 434 -1.27 -33.44 23.27
C LEU A 434 -2.47 -32.78 23.95
N LYS A 435 -2.42 -31.45 24.07
CA LYS A 435 -3.53 -30.68 24.61
C LYS A 435 -4.67 -30.62 23.61
N SER A 436 -5.75 -31.37 23.87
CA SER A 436 -6.89 -31.42 22.96
C SER A 436 -7.78 -30.20 23.10
N VAL A 437 -8.12 -29.60 21.97
CA VAL A 437 -8.99 -28.43 21.84
C VAL A 437 -10.04 -28.74 20.77
N THR A 438 -11.32 -28.66 21.13
CA THR A 438 -12.42 -28.87 20.17
C THR A 438 -13.08 -27.54 19.84
N LEU A 439 -13.12 -27.17 18.56
CA LEU A 439 -13.89 -26.03 18.11
C LEU A 439 -15.33 -26.46 17.77
N PRO A 440 -16.35 -25.80 18.35
CA PRO A 440 -17.75 -26.13 18.07
C PRO A 440 -18.13 -25.80 16.62
N PRO A 441 -19.03 -26.55 15.98
CA PRO A 441 -19.63 -26.19 14.70
C PRO A 441 -20.43 -24.87 14.79
N LEU A 442 -20.70 -24.24 13.65
CA LEU A 442 -21.50 -23.02 13.56
C LEU A 442 -22.95 -23.25 14.04
N LYS A 443 -23.48 -24.47 13.88
CA LYS A 443 -24.81 -24.85 14.39
C LYS A 443 -24.94 -24.68 15.90
N GLU A 444 -23.88 -24.96 16.66
CA GLU A 444 -23.83 -24.76 18.12
C GLU A 444 -23.58 -23.29 18.51
N ARG A 445 -23.31 -22.42 17.53
CA ARG A 445 -22.98 -21.00 17.69
C ARG A 445 -23.91 -20.09 16.90
N ILE A 446 -25.08 -20.60 16.51
CA ILE A 446 -25.98 -19.93 15.57
C ILE A 446 -26.59 -18.64 16.15
N ASP A 447 -26.62 -18.52 17.47
CA ASP A 447 -27.09 -17.32 18.17
C ASP A 447 -26.19 -16.11 17.91
N HIS A 448 -24.91 -16.35 17.61
CA HIS A 448 -23.90 -15.32 17.29
C HIS A 448 -23.73 -15.09 15.78
N LEU A 449 -24.59 -15.68 14.95
CA LEU A 449 -24.50 -15.60 13.48
C LEU A 449 -24.45 -14.14 12.98
N GLU A 450 -25.19 -13.23 13.61
CA GLU A 450 -25.22 -11.82 13.22
C GLU A 450 -23.88 -11.12 13.50
N ASP A 451 -23.22 -11.46 14.60
CA ASP A 451 -21.90 -10.90 14.95
C ASP A 451 -20.84 -11.37 13.95
N TYR A 452 -20.83 -12.67 13.64
CA TYR A 452 -20.00 -13.23 12.58
C TYR A 452 -20.25 -12.53 11.24
N ALA A 453 -21.52 -12.26 10.93
CA ALA A 453 -21.89 -11.65 9.68
C ALA A 453 -21.46 -10.19 9.57
N ARG A 454 -21.63 -9.39 10.63
CA ARG A 454 -21.17 -7.99 10.67
C ARG A 454 -19.67 -7.90 10.39
N LEU A 455 -18.89 -8.82 10.94
CA LEU A 455 -17.46 -8.85 10.65
C LEU A 455 -17.19 -9.16 9.16
N PHE A 456 -17.78 -10.23 8.63
CA PHE A 456 -17.55 -10.60 7.23
C PHE A 456 -18.04 -9.51 6.26
N ILE A 457 -19.16 -8.85 6.58
CA ILE A 457 -19.66 -7.68 5.84
C ILE A 457 -18.63 -6.54 5.88
N SER A 458 -18.08 -6.22 7.06
CA SER A 458 -17.06 -5.18 7.19
C SER A 458 -15.83 -5.47 6.31
N LEU A 459 -15.38 -6.73 6.26
CA LEU A 459 -14.25 -7.13 5.42
C LEU A 459 -14.60 -7.03 3.92
N SER A 460 -15.79 -7.49 3.53
CA SER A 460 -16.26 -7.43 2.14
C SER A 460 -16.54 -6.00 1.66
N ASN A 461 -17.02 -5.11 2.53
CA ASN A 461 -17.25 -3.70 2.22
C ASN A 461 -15.97 -3.00 1.76
N VAL A 462 -14.86 -3.24 2.48
CA VAL A 462 -13.54 -2.72 2.09
C VAL A 462 -13.11 -3.27 0.74
N LYS A 463 -13.33 -4.57 0.49
CA LYS A 463 -12.94 -5.24 -0.76
C LYS A 463 -13.72 -4.76 -1.98
N TYR A 464 -15.02 -4.50 -1.83
CA TYR A 464 -15.92 -4.16 -2.95
C TYR A 464 -16.37 -2.69 -2.99
N GLY A 465 -15.86 -1.86 -2.07
CA GLY A 465 -16.26 -0.45 -1.97
C GLY A 465 -17.73 -0.26 -1.60
N LYS A 466 -18.28 -1.16 -0.77
CA LYS A 466 -19.69 -1.16 -0.37
C LYS A 466 -19.85 -0.58 1.04
N GLN A 467 -21.09 -0.25 1.40
CA GLN A 467 -21.46 0.31 2.71
C GLN A 467 -22.61 -0.48 3.35
N VAL A 468 -22.59 -1.81 3.19
CA VAL A 468 -23.61 -2.68 3.79
C VAL A 468 -23.44 -2.70 5.31
N VAL A 469 -24.50 -2.49 6.07
CA VAL A 469 -24.46 -2.30 7.53
C VAL A 469 -24.81 -3.58 8.30
N GLY A 470 -25.50 -4.53 7.65
CA GLY A 470 -25.90 -5.79 8.29
C GLY A 470 -26.78 -6.67 7.39
N ILE A 471 -27.38 -7.69 7.99
CA ILE A 471 -28.33 -8.60 7.33
C ILE A 471 -29.76 -8.16 7.66
N GLY A 472 -30.63 -8.12 6.65
CA GLY A 472 -32.07 -7.91 6.82
C GLY A 472 -32.72 -9.03 7.64
N SER A 473 -33.76 -8.70 8.40
CA SER A 473 -34.40 -9.63 9.36
C SER A 473 -34.91 -10.92 8.72
N ARG A 474 -35.41 -10.85 7.48
CA ARG A 474 -35.90 -12.01 6.70
C ARG A 474 -34.76 -12.95 6.30
N LEU A 475 -33.66 -12.38 5.80
CA LEU A 475 -32.48 -13.16 5.42
C LEU A 475 -31.80 -13.77 6.65
N LEU A 476 -31.68 -13.02 7.75
CA LEU A 476 -31.12 -13.53 9.00
C LEU A 476 -31.90 -14.73 9.53
N ALA A 477 -33.24 -14.66 9.53
CA ALA A 477 -34.10 -15.77 9.95
C ALA A 477 -33.95 -17.00 9.05
N TYR A 478 -33.69 -16.81 7.75
CA TYR A 478 -33.41 -17.87 6.80
C TYR A 478 -32.04 -18.52 7.06
N TRP A 479 -30.98 -17.72 7.20
CA TRP A 479 -29.62 -18.20 7.47
C TRP A 479 -29.45 -18.86 8.84
N LYS A 480 -30.25 -18.49 9.86
CA LYS A 480 -30.31 -19.21 11.15
C LYS A 480 -30.84 -20.64 11.02
N LYS A 481 -31.65 -20.94 9.99
CA LYS A 481 -32.25 -22.26 9.75
C LYS A 481 -31.49 -23.10 8.73
N GLN A 482 -30.50 -22.51 8.05
CA GLN A 482 -29.72 -23.17 7.02
C GLN A 482 -28.70 -24.14 7.63
N ALA A 483 -28.46 -25.27 6.95
CA ALA A 483 -27.37 -26.18 7.29
C ALA A 483 -26.06 -25.62 6.71
N TRP A 484 -25.19 -25.12 7.58
CA TRP A 484 -23.85 -24.65 7.22
C TRP A 484 -22.85 -25.80 7.33
N GLU A 485 -22.75 -26.63 6.29
CA GLU A 485 -21.90 -27.83 6.25
C GLU A 485 -20.41 -27.48 6.36
N HIS A 486 -19.98 -26.34 5.82
CA HIS A 486 -18.61 -25.83 5.97
C HIS A 486 -18.50 -24.64 6.94
N ASN A 487 -19.45 -24.53 7.88
CA ASN A 487 -19.42 -23.64 9.03
C ASN A 487 -19.07 -22.17 8.67
N LEU A 488 -18.08 -21.56 9.33
CA LEU A 488 -17.73 -20.16 9.13
C LEU A 488 -17.13 -19.87 7.75
N SER A 489 -16.50 -20.88 7.11
CA SER A 489 -15.97 -20.72 5.76
C SER A 489 -17.10 -20.54 4.75
N GLU A 490 -18.14 -21.36 4.84
CA GLU A 490 -19.33 -21.23 3.98
C GLU A 490 -20.07 -19.92 4.22
N LEU A 491 -20.22 -19.52 5.49
CA LEU A 491 -20.86 -18.26 5.86
C LEU A 491 -20.10 -17.06 5.30
N SER A 492 -18.77 -17.06 5.42
CA SER A 492 -17.91 -16.00 4.87
C SER A 492 -18.09 -15.88 3.37
N ASP A 493 -18.03 -16.98 2.63
CA ASP A 493 -18.19 -17.00 1.17
C ASP A 493 -19.58 -16.52 0.74
N ALA A 494 -20.63 -16.93 1.47
CA ALA A 494 -22.00 -16.52 1.21
C ALA A 494 -22.20 -15.00 1.40
N ILE A 495 -21.62 -14.45 2.46
CA ILE A 495 -21.67 -13.01 2.75
C ILE A 495 -20.87 -12.22 1.74
N GLU A 496 -19.67 -12.67 1.38
CA GLU A 496 -18.82 -12.00 0.40
C GLU A 496 -19.56 -11.81 -0.93
N ARG A 497 -20.21 -12.88 -1.41
CA ARG A 497 -21.03 -12.84 -2.64
C ARG A 497 -22.25 -11.95 -2.50
N ALA A 498 -22.94 -12.02 -1.36
CA ALA A 498 -24.12 -11.18 -1.11
C ALA A 498 -23.74 -9.68 -1.10
N VAL A 499 -22.63 -9.31 -0.45
CA VAL A 499 -22.12 -7.93 -0.44
C VAL A 499 -21.69 -7.47 -1.83
N ALA A 500 -21.03 -8.33 -2.61
CA ALA A 500 -20.64 -8.00 -3.98
C ALA A 500 -21.85 -7.64 -4.87
N ASN A 501 -22.95 -8.38 -4.72
CA ASN A 501 -24.17 -8.20 -5.50
C ASN A 501 -25.12 -7.13 -4.95
N SER A 502 -25.03 -6.81 -3.66
CA SER A 502 -25.98 -5.90 -3.02
C SER A 502 -25.81 -4.47 -3.52
N THR A 503 -26.95 -3.78 -3.63
CA THR A 503 -27.05 -2.32 -3.85
C THR A 503 -27.74 -1.63 -2.69
N ALA A 504 -28.15 -2.39 -1.67
CA ALA A 504 -28.91 -1.94 -0.52
C ALA A 504 -28.02 -1.74 0.72
N VAL A 505 -28.57 -1.05 1.72
CA VAL A 505 -27.89 -0.79 3.02
C VAL A 505 -27.83 -2.06 3.88
N TYR A 506 -28.80 -2.96 3.73
CA TYR A 506 -28.86 -4.26 4.40
C TYR A 506 -28.89 -5.36 3.35
N LEU A 507 -28.25 -6.50 3.65
CA LEU A 507 -28.36 -7.68 2.79
C LEU A 507 -29.77 -8.24 2.86
N GLU A 508 -30.41 -8.37 1.70
CA GLU A 508 -31.72 -8.99 1.58
C GLU A 508 -31.62 -10.34 0.87
N LYS A 509 -32.74 -11.09 0.84
CA LYS A 509 -32.75 -12.43 0.25
C LYS A 509 -32.41 -12.39 -1.24
N GLU A 510 -32.78 -11.31 -1.92
CA GLU A 510 -32.54 -11.06 -3.33
C GLU A 510 -31.05 -10.86 -3.65
N ASP A 511 -30.25 -10.42 -2.66
CA ASP A 511 -28.79 -10.29 -2.80
C ASP A 511 -28.10 -11.66 -2.72
N THR A 512 -28.79 -12.67 -2.19
CA THR A 512 -28.26 -14.03 -2.13
C THR A 512 -28.42 -14.71 -3.49
N VAL A 513 -27.30 -15.04 -4.11
CA VAL A 513 -27.31 -16.01 -5.20
C VAL A 513 -27.65 -17.36 -4.56
N PRO A 514 -28.69 -18.08 -5.02
CA PRO A 514 -28.99 -19.40 -4.48
C PRO A 514 -27.72 -20.25 -4.60
N VAL A 515 -27.29 -20.82 -3.47
CA VAL A 515 -26.31 -21.90 -3.46
C VAL A 515 -26.96 -23.01 -4.28
N HIS A 516 -26.68 -23.05 -5.59
CA HIS A 516 -26.77 -24.32 -6.28
C HIS A 516 -25.86 -25.23 -5.49
N ARG A 517 -26.44 -26.28 -4.89
CA ARG A 517 -25.72 -27.39 -4.27
C ARG A 517 -24.75 -27.94 -5.31
N ASN A 518 -23.57 -27.35 -5.43
CA ASN A 518 -22.46 -27.81 -6.23
C ASN A 518 -21.18 -27.27 -5.59
N GLY A 519 -20.93 -27.78 -4.39
CA GLY A 519 -19.58 -28.15 -3.95
C GLY A 519 -19.11 -29.45 -4.61
N ILE A 520 -19.54 -29.72 -5.83
CA ILE A 520 -18.86 -30.69 -6.69
C ILE A 520 -18.04 -29.82 -7.64
N LYS A 521 -16.72 -30.07 -7.71
CA LYS A 521 -16.03 -29.93 -9.00
C LYS A 521 -16.95 -30.63 -10.00
N GLU A 522 -17.75 -29.92 -10.77
CA GLU A 522 -18.53 -30.55 -11.84
C GLU A 522 -17.50 -31.19 -12.77
N THR A 523 -17.25 -32.47 -12.53
CA THR A 523 -16.35 -33.28 -13.33
C THR A 523 -16.98 -33.31 -14.70
N ILE A 524 -16.24 -32.82 -15.69
CA ILE A 524 -16.55 -33.07 -17.09
C ILE A 524 -16.77 -34.58 -17.21
N ASP A 525 -17.94 -34.96 -17.69
CA ASP A 525 -18.30 -36.36 -17.89
C ASP A 525 -17.45 -36.92 -19.03
N LEU A 526 -16.32 -37.53 -18.66
CA LEU A 526 -15.33 -38.08 -19.61
C LEU A 526 -15.87 -39.28 -20.41
N SER A 527 -17.10 -39.73 -20.14
CA SER A 527 -17.77 -40.76 -20.93
C SER A 527 -18.41 -40.21 -22.21
N ARG A 528 -18.48 -38.88 -22.37
CA ARG A 528 -19.05 -38.20 -23.54
C ARG A 528 -18.00 -37.96 -24.62
N SER A 529 -18.47 -37.69 -25.84
CA SER A 529 -17.56 -37.35 -26.94
C SER A 529 -16.87 -36.00 -26.71
N LEU A 530 -15.67 -35.83 -27.26
CA LEU A 530 -14.91 -34.59 -27.14
C LEU A 530 -15.68 -33.37 -27.66
N LYS A 531 -16.52 -33.56 -28.69
CA LYS A 531 -17.37 -32.51 -29.26
C LYS A 531 -18.45 -32.05 -28.26
N GLU A 532 -19.08 -32.97 -27.54
CA GLU A 532 -20.10 -32.66 -26.53
C GLU A 532 -19.50 -32.02 -25.29
N MET A 533 -18.31 -32.48 -24.86
CA MET A 533 -17.56 -31.86 -23.75
C MET A 533 -17.14 -30.44 -24.10
N GLU A 534 -16.63 -30.22 -25.31
CA GLU A 534 -16.25 -28.89 -25.80
C GLU A 534 -17.45 -27.96 -25.86
N LEU A 535 -18.60 -28.43 -26.33
CA LEU A 535 -19.83 -27.66 -26.41
C LEU A 535 -20.38 -27.27 -25.03
N ASP A 536 -20.36 -28.20 -24.08
CA ASP A 536 -20.80 -27.94 -22.70
C ASP A 536 -19.93 -26.86 -22.04
N ILE A 537 -18.61 -26.93 -22.23
CA ILE A 537 -17.67 -25.90 -21.77
C ILE A 537 -17.96 -24.55 -22.43
N ILE A 538 -18.18 -24.53 -23.75
CA ILE A 538 -18.51 -23.32 -24.50
C ILE A 538 -19.79 -22.66 -23.95
N MET A 539 -20.86 -23.43 -23.77
CA MET A 539 -22.15 -22.94 -23.27
C MET A 539 -22.04 -22.39 -21.84
N ARG A 540 -21.26 -23.05 -20.98
CA ARG A 540 -21.00 -22.58 -19.61
C ARG A 540 -20.28 -21.23 -19.59
N VAL A 541 -19.25 -21.06 -20.42
CA VAL A 541 -18.52 -19.79 -20.48
C VAL A 541 -19.39 -18.69 -21.08
N VAL A 542 -20.17 -18.97 -22.12
CA VAL A 542 -21.12 -18.00 -22.68
C VAL A 542 -22.16 -17.56 -21.63
N LYS A 543 -22.69 -18.49 -20.82
CA LYS A 543 -23.65 -18.17 -19.75
C LYS A 543 -23.02 -17.34 -18.62
N GLN A 544 -21.78 -17.64 -18.24
CA GLN A 544 -21.04 -16.86 -17.22
C GLN A 544 -20.72 -15.43 -17.68
N GLU A 545 -20.53 -15.24 -18.99
CA GLU A 545 -20.27 -13.94 -19.60
C GLU A 545 -21.56 -13.23 -20.05
N ASN A 546 -22.72 -13.57 -19.47
CA ASN A 546 -24.03 -13.00 -19.80
C ASN A 546 -24.36 -12.99 -21.31
N TYR A 547 -24.05 -14.10 -22.00
CA TYR A 547 -24.26 -14.30 -23.44
C TYR A 547 -23.47 -13.34 -24.35
N ASN A 548 -22.46 -12.64 -23.81
CA ASN A 548 -21.57 -11.81 -24.60
C ASN A 548 -20.51 -12.66 -25.33
N GLN A 549 -20.77 -12.97 -26.59
CA GLN A 549 -19.94 -13.86 -27.40
C GLN A 549 -18.51 -13.34 -27.63
N SER A 550 -18.28 -12.03 -27.58
CA SER A 550 -16.95 -11.45 -27.79
C SER A 550 -16.04 -11.67 -26.58
N THR A 551 -16.54 -11.46 -25.36
CA THR A 551 -15.81 -11.74 -24.13
C THR A 551 -15.70 -13.24 -23.87
N ALA A 552 -16.75 -14.03 -24.17
CA ALA A 552 -16.71 -15.48 -24.06
C ALA A 552 -15.65 -16.10 -24.98
N ALA A 553 -15.55 -15.67 -26.24
CA ALA A 553 -14.54 -16.14 -27.19
C ALA A 553 -13.12 -15.82 -26.71
N LYS A 554 -12.91 -14.60 -26.21
CA LYS A 554 -11.62 -14.15 -25.65
C LYS A 554 -11.22 -14.99 -24.42
N ARG A 555 -12.17 -15.33 -23.55
CA ARG A 555 -11.94 -16.15 -22.36
C ARG A 555 -11.68 -17.62 -22.69
N LEU A 556 -12.30 -18.15 -23.74
CA LEU A 556 -12.06 -19.49 -24.26
C LEU A 556 -10.77 -19.61 -25.09
N GLY A 557 -10.11 -18.48 -25.40
CA GLY A 557 -8.90 -18.48 -26.24
C GLY A 557 -9.16 -18.84 -27.70
N ILE A 558 -10.40 -18.71 -28.18
CA ILE A 558 -10.80 -19.01 -29.56
C ILE A 558 -11.27 -17.76 -30.29
N ASN A 559 -11.20 -17.77 -31.61
CA ASN A 559 -11.72 -16.66 -32.41
C ASN A 559 -13.26 -16.61 -32.30
N ARG A 560 -13.84 -15.41 -32.33
CA ARG A 560 -15.30 -15.18 -32.25
C ARG A 560 -16.05 -15.92 -33.36
N SER A 561 -15.47 -16.00 -34.56
CA SER A 561 -16.03 -16.77 -35.69
C SER A 561 -16.07 -18.28 -35.41
N THR A 562 -15.08 -18.80 -34.67
CA THR A 562 -15.02 -20.21 -34.23
C THR A 562 -16.09 -20.51 -33.19
N LEU A 563 -16.24 -19.61 -32.19
CA LEU A 563 -17.30 -19.72 -31.17
C LEU A 563 -18.69 -19.72 -31.82
N TRP A 564 -18.94 -18.80 -32.76
CA TRP A 564 -20.22 -18.70 -33.46
C TRP A 564 -20.53 -19.95 -34.28
N ARG A 565 -19.55 -20.51 -34.99
CA ARG A 565 -19.73 -21.76 -35.75
C ARG A 565 -20.08 -22.93 -34.84
N ARG A 566 -19.42 -23.07 -33.70
CA ARG A 566 -19.67 -24.14 -32.71
C ARG A 566 -21.05 -24.03 -32.07
N LEU A 567 -21.50 -22.80 -31.77
CA LEU A 567 -22.85 -22.57 -31.24
C LEU A 567 -23.93 -22.88 -32.28
N LYS A 568 -23.71 -22.54 -33.55
CA LYS A 568 -24.66 -22.77 -34.63
C LYS A 568 -24.78 -24.25 -35.03
N GLU A 569 -23.68 -25.00 -34.96
CA GLU A 569 -23.69 -26.46 -35.16
C GLU A 569 -24.53 -27.20 -34.09
N ALA A 570 -24.64 -26.63 -32.88
CA ALA A 570 -25.47 -27.19 -31.80
C ALA A 570 -26.95 -26.77 -31.83
N GLU A 571 -27.31 -25.77 -32.64
CA GLU A 571 -28.71 -25.40 -32.89
C GLU A 571 -29.33 -26.21 -34.05
N ALA A 572 -28.51 -26.95 -34.80
CA ALA A 572 -28.91 -27.72 -35.99
C ALA A 572 -28.99 -29.24 -35.77
N GLU A 573 -28.57 -29.73 -34.60
CA GLU A 573 -28.83 -31.07 -34.04
C GLU A 573 -30.00 -30.98 -33.05
#